data_AF-A0AAP7FWE8-F1
#
_entry.id   AF-A0AAP7FWE8-F1
#
_cell.length_a   1.000
_cell.length_b   1.000
_cell.length_c   1.000
_cell.angle_alpha   90.00
_cell.angle_beta   90.00
_cell.angle_gamma   90.00
#
_symmetry.space_group_name_H-M   'P 1'
#
loop_
_entity.id
_entity.type
_entity.pdbx_description
1 polymer ?
#
loop_
_entity_poly.entity_id
_entity_poly.type
_entity_poly.pdbx_seq_one_letter_code
_entity_poly.pdbx_strand_id
1 'polypeptide(L)'
;MIKKIWSKVSRDSRYSALGIAFLVLLVEHIFMREYVGDAIAVFSHLIDHSSLLSVLYWRYSSWTSRVLIEAPLIRLSSGMHTTTWAVIDTLMWMLLIWSLMALTHYKHNYLVISLVFIYPIIQMQSAGWMATTINYLWPLAMGSYAMVLLDRIYNQKKVGVVPALLALFALAFATNFETFGIMYLCLLTYFSLAMCYFRRFTILGFIFTVLQYAISIANIVFALYSPGNKLRLVTETKDNMLDFSGLTVVDKFVIGVNHAFSEMTDNSFLFLCFAFMIFLVAVTSQRRSKVLVATGIVPLAFVLTRTILKPIVIIYSPKFDQLFNDVADQARVGATNYFNFTSYVPFVLYSLIFAAVLIVLLNAFEKLSTGLFLDVVLISGLLTAVAVGFSPTVYASGPRTLLFLNFSFIYIIVRIYTEQYKYISPKKLLNVFLRWGTAVTAVFFVISNLISIGLTQG
;
A
#
# COMPACT_ATOMS: atom_id res chain seq x y z
N MET A 1 4.67 4.13 41.93
CA MET A 1 3.89 3.57 40.80
C MET A 1 4.35 4.10 39.44
N ILE A 2 4.41 5.43 39.25
CA ILE A 2 4.86 6.09 38.00
C ILE A 2 6.26 5.65 37.55
N LYS A 3 7.27 5.61 38.45
CA LYS A 3 8.63 5.12 38.12
C LYS A 3 8.67 3.65 37.64
N LYS A 4 7.78 2.78 38.15
CA LYS A 4 7.67 1.36 37.73
C LYS A 4 6.96 1.22 36.39
N ILE A 5 5.99 2.09 36.10
CA ILE A 5 5.35 2.16 34.78
C ILE A 5 6.35 2.69 33.76
N TRP A 6 7.08 3.76 34.08
CA TRP A 6 8.14 4.32 33.25
C TRP A 6 9.27 3.33 32.96
N SER A 7 9.71 2.53 33.94
CA SER A 7 10.75 1.53 33.72
C SER A 7 10.29 0.33 32.88
N LYS A 8 8.99 0.02 32.88
CA LYS A 8 8.38 -1.01 32.03
C LYS A 8 8.16 -0.50 30.60
N VAL A 9 7.76 0.77 30.47
CA VAL A 9 7.58 1.45 29.18
C VAL A 9 8.93 1.68 28.48
N SER A 10 9.98 2.10 29.21
CA SER A 10 11.30 2.37 28.63
C SER A 10 12.04 1.12 28.15
N ARG A 11 11.69 -0.06 28.65
CA ARG A 11 12.29 -1.34 28.25
C ARG A 11 11.60 -2.00 27.06
N ASP A 12 10.37 -1.61 26.74
CA ASP A 12 9.58 -2.21 25.69
C ASP A 12 9.67 -1.36 24.41
N SER A 13 10.38 -1.90 23.42
CA SER A 13 10.61 -1.25 22.12
C SER A 13 9.33 -0.80 21.40
N ARG A 14 8.16 -1.33 21.77
CA ARG A 14 6.88 -0.95 21.17
C ARG A 14 6.52 0.49 21.51
N TYR A 15 6.61 0.86 22.79
CA TYR A 15 6.18 2.18 23.23
C TYR A 15 7.18 3.26 22.83
N SER A 16 8.48 2.96 22.83
CA SER A 16 9.49 3.89 22.33
C SER A 16 9.33 4.12 20.82
N ALA A 17 9.13 3.07 20.02
CA ALA A 17 8.90 3.19 18.59
C ALA A 17 7.63 4.01 18.28
N LEU A 18 6.52 3.74 18.98
CA LEU A 18 5.28 4.50 18.84
C LEU A 18 5.44 5.96 19.30
N GLY A 19 6.19 6.22 20.37
CA GLY A 19 6.47 7.58 20.84
C GLY A 19 7.27 8.39 19.82
N ILE A 20 8.31 7.80 19.23
CA ILE A 20 9.07 8.42 18.13
C ILE A 20 8.16 8.69 16.94
N ALA A 21 7.37 7.69 16.54
CA ALA A 21 6.49 7.83 15.38
C ALA A 21 5.45 8.94 15.59
N PHE A 22 4.83 8.99 16.76
CA PHE A 22 3.87 10.02 17.12
C PHE A 22 4.47 11.42 17.06
N LEU A 23 5.69 11.62 17.57
CA LEU A 23 6.36 12.92 17.53
C LEU A 23 6.66 13.37 16.10
N VAL A 24 7.17 12.48 15.26
CA VAL A 24 7.44 12.79 13.84
C VAL A 24 6.16 13.17 13.12
N LEU A 25 5.12 12.34 13.23
CA LEU A 25 3.83 12.59 12.60
C LEU A 25 3.19 13.89 13.10
N LEU A 26 3.24 14.15 14.42
CA LEU A 26 2.73 15.40 14.98
C LEU A 26 3.42 16.62 14.37
N VAL A 27 4.75 16.57 14.23
CA VAL A 27 5.51 17.66 13.59
C VAL A 27 5.09 17.84 12.13
N GLU A 28 5.03 16.75 11.35
CA GLU A 28 4.56 16.80 9.96
C GLU A 28 3.17 17.43 9.84
N HIS A 29 2.20 16.99 10.66
CA HIS A 29 0.81 17.46 10.61
C HIS A 29 0.63 18.89 11.12
N ILE A 30 1.49 19.39 12.02
CA ILE A 30 1.52 20.82 12.41
C ILE A 30 1.81 21.69 11.19
N PHE A 31 2.70 21.23 10.32
CA PHE A 31 3.09 21.96 9.12
C PHE A 31 2.13 21.74 7.96
N MET A 32 1.39 20.63 7.87
CA MET A 32 0.43 20.42 6.78
C MET A 32 -0.65 21.51 6.74
N ARG A 33 -0.92 22.01 5.53
CA ARG A 33 -1.96 22.99 5.24
C ARG A 33 -2.77 22.55 4.04
N GLU A 34 -4.09 22.64 4.18
CA GLU A 34 -5.03 22.39 3.10
C GLU A 34 -5.32 23.74 2.42
N TYR A 35 -4.57 24.08 1.37
CA TYR A 35 -4.78 25.30 0.57
C TYR A 35 -5.35 25.03 -0.82
N VAL A 36 -5.18 23.80 -1.32
CA VAL A 36 -5.60 23.35 -2.65
C VAL A 36 -6.11 21.91 -2.57
N GLY A 37 -6.82 21.47 -3.61
CA GLY A 37 -7.33 20.10 -3.73
C GLY A 37 -8.85 19.99 -3.52
N ASP A 38 -9.34 18.76 -3.65
CA ASP A 38 -10.78 18.47 -3.74
C ASP A 38 -11.53 18.84 -2.47
N ALA A 39 -10.85 18.75 -1.31
CA ALA A 39 -11.38 19.15 -0.01
C ALA A 39 -11.95 20.58 -0.03
N ILE A 40 -11.16 21.54 -0.52
CA ILE A 40 -11.55 22.95 -0.59
C ILE A 40 -12.39 23.23 -1.83
N ALA A 41 -12.01 22.67 -2.98
CA ALA A 41 -12.61 23.02 -4.25
C ALA A 41 -14.01 22.41 -4.44
N VAL A 42 -14.28 21.26 -3.81
CA VAL A 42 -15.50 20.48 -4.03
C VAL A 42 -16.20 20.15 -2.72
N PHE A 43 -15.54 19.41 -1.83
CA PHE A 43 -16.20 18.80 -0.68
C PHE A 43 -16.67 19.79 0.39
N SER A 44 -16.04 20.97 0.46
CA SER A 44 -16.40 22.05 1.37
C SER A 44 -17.80 22.63 1.12
N HIS A 45 -18.28 22.57 -0.13
CA HIS A 45 -19.51 23.22 -0.55
C HIS A 45 -20.72 22.28 -0.65
N LEU A 46 -20.51 20.97 -0.49
CA LEU A 46 -21.54 19.97 -0.82
C LEU A 46 -22.76 19.99 0.12
N ILE A 47 -22.60 20.38 1.39
CA ILE A 47 -23.69 20.40 2.38
C ILE A 47 -24.18 21.83 2.70
N ASP A 48 -23.75 22.85 1.97
CA ASP A 48 -24.13 24.25 2.23
C ASP A 48 -25.65 24.44 2.17
N HIS A 49 -26.33 23.68 1.31
CA HIS A 49 -27.77 23.73 1.10
C HIS A 49 -28.46 22.37 1.20
N SER A 50 -27.81 21.38 1.81
CA SER A 50 -28.29 19.99 1.83
C SER A 50 -27.79 19.23 3.05
N SER A 51 -28.54 18.21 3.48
CA SER A 51 -28.09 17.32 4.55
C SER A 51 -26.94 16.40 4.09
N LEU A 52 -26.10 15.95 5.01
CA LEU A 52 -25.06 14.97 4.70
C LEU A 52 -25.63 13.70 4.04
N LEU A 53 -26.75 13.18 4.55
CA LEU A 53 -27.36 11.95 4.03
C LEU A 53 -27.88 12.14 2.60
N SER A 54 -28.51 13.28 2.29
CA SER A 54 -28.98 13.59 0.93
C SER A 54 -27.83 13.75 -0.05
N VAL A 55 -26.73 14.39 0.37
CA VAL A 55 -25.50 14.49 -0.44
C VAL A 55 -24.90 13.12 -0.69
N LEU A 56 -24.78 12.27 0.33
CA LEU A 56 -24.25 10.92 0.18
C LEU A 56 -25.09 10.06 -0.77
N TYR A 57 -26.42 10.17 -0.70
CA TYR A 57 -27.32 9.50 -1.63
C TYR A 57 -27.14 10.02 -3.07
N TRP A 58 -27.02 11.34 -3.24
CA TRP A 58 -26.74 11.94 -4.54
C TRP A 58 -25.38 11.50 -5.08
N ARG A 59 -24.33 11.49 -4.26
CA ARG A 59 -22.98 10.99 -4.61
C ARG A 59 -22.99 9.53 -5.01
N TYR A 60 -23.72 8.68 -4.28
CA TYR A 60 -23.93 7.28 -4.67
C TYR A 60 -24.59 7.14 -6.03
N SER A 61 -25.57 8.01 -6.29
CA SER A 61 -26.37 7.98 -7.49
C SER A 61 -25.64 8.54 -8.72
N SER A 62 -24.69 9.46 -8.51
CA SER A 62 -24.10 10.28 -9.58
C SER A 62 -22.58 10.15 -9.76
N TRP A 63 -21.82 9.67 -8.77
CA TRP A 63 -20.36 9.70 -8.84
C TRP A 63 -19.60 8.50 -8.26
N THR A 64 -19.97 7.96 -7.10
CA THR A 64 -19.06 7.03 -6.37
C THR A 64 -19.79 6.03 -5.46
N SER A 65 -19.23 4.85 -5.26
CA SER A 65 -19.65 3.91 -4.21
C SER A 65 -19.02 4.15 -2.84
N ARG A 66 -18.09 5.11 -2.72
CA ARG A 66 -17.28 5.33 -1.51
C ARG A 66 -18.02 6.10 -0.41
N VAL A 67 -19.29 5.76 -0.18
CA VAL A 67 -20.19 6.51 0.71
C VAL A 67 -19.69 6.54 2.16
N LEU A 68 -19.15 5.43 2.67
CA LEU A 68 -18.64 5.38 4.05
C LEU A 68 -17.38 6.21 4.23
N ILE A 69 -16.55 6.27 3.19
CA ILE A 69 -15.30 7.04 3.15
C ILE A 69 -15.59 8.53 2.93
N GLU A 70 -16.52 8.87 2.05
CA GLU A 70 -16.88 10.26 1.76
C GLU A 70 -17.66 10.91 2.90
N ALA A 71 -18.35 10.15 3.75
CA ALA A 71 -19.07 10.70 4.89
C ALA A 71 -18.19 11.56 5.83
N PRO A 72 -17.06 11.06 6.38
CA PRO A 72 -16.14 11.89 7.14
C PRO A 72 -15.42 12.95 6.29
N LEU A 73 -15.10 12.65 5.03
CA LEU A 73 -14.46 13.62 4.13
C LEU A 73 -15.33 14.88 3.95
N ILE A 74 -16.59 14.70 3.55
CA ILE A 74 -17.56 15.79 3.40
C ILE A 74 -17.69 16.54 4.73
N ARG A 75 -17.90 15.80 5.84
CA ARG A 75 -18.16 16.43 7.14
C ARG A 75 -16.99 17.29 7.63
N LEU A 76 -15.75 16.83 7.43
CA LEU A 76 -14.55 17.57 7.81
C LEU A 76 -14.26 18.73 6.85
N SER A 77 -14.54 18.56 5.55
CA SER A 77 -14.32 19.59 4.53
C SER A 77 -15.30 20.76 4.63
N SER A 78 -16.57 20.49 4.98
CA SER A 78 -17.63 21.52 4.95
C SER A 78 -17.44 22.67 5.94
N GLY A 79 -16.66 22.44 6.99
CA GLY A 79 -16.26 23.48 7.95
C GLY A 79 -14.77 23.77 7.93
N MET A 80 -14.03 23.24 6.94
CA MET A 80 -12.57 23.24 6.88
C MET A 80 -11.95 22.90 8.24
N HIS A 81 -12.43 21.82 8.86
CA HIS A 81 -11.99 21.36 10.18
C HIS A 81 -10.61 20.68 10.12
N THR A 82 -9.62 21.38 9.56
CA THR A 82 -8.27 20.88 9.27
C THR A 82 -7.54 20.41 10.53
N THR A 83 -7.69 21.11 11.66
CA THR A 83 -7.11 20.67 12.95
C THR A 83 -7.71 19.34 13.41
N THR A 84 -9.03 19.18 13.29
CA THR A 84 -9.72 17.94 13.65
C THR A 84 -9.29 16.81 12.73
N TRP A 85 -9.22 17.07 11.42
CA TRP A 85 -8.69 16.12 10.44
C TRP A 85 -7.26 15.71 10.80
N ALA A 86 -6.35 16.67 11.04
CA ALA A 86 -4.95 16.39 11.35
C ALA A 86 -4.76 15.51 12.59
N VAL A 87 -5.57 15.74 13.64
CA VAL A 87 -5.59 14.89 14.83
C VAL A 87 -6.04 13.48 14.49
N ILE A 88 -7.14 13.31 13.75
CA ILE A 88 -7.65 11.98 13.37
C ILE A 88 -6.68 11.28 12.42
N ASP A 89 -6.09 12.00 11.46
CA ASP A 89 -5.13 11.46 10.49
C ASP A 89 -3.87 10.96 11.18
N THR A 90 -3.34 11.72 12.15
CA THR A 90 -2.25 11.28 13.03
C THR A 90 -2.64 9.98 13.76
N LEU A 91 -3.87 9.88 14.27
CA LEU A 91 -4.34 8.64 14.91
C LEU A 91 -4.47 7.48 13.93
N MET A 92 -4.83 7.73 12.67
CA MET A 92 -4.88 6.69 11.62
C MET A 92 -3.49 6.20 11.26
N TRP A 93 -2.50 7.09 11.13
CA TRP A 93 -1.09 6.70 10.99
C TRP A 93 -0.60 5.86 12.18
N MET A 94 -0.93 6.27 13.41
CA MET A 94 -0.58 5.51 14.61
C MET A 94 -1.26 4.14 14.65
N LEU A 95 -2.52 4.05 14.23
CA LEU A 95 -3.26 2.79 14.11
C LEU A 95 -2.60 1.87 13.07
N LEU A 96 -2.19 2.41 11.92
CA LEU A 96 -1.50 1.68 10.88
C LEU A 96 -0.15 1.13 11.37
N ILE A 97 0.69 1.98 11.97
CA ILE A 97 1.99 1.58 12.53
C ILE A 97 1.81 0.51 13.60
N TRP A 98 0.87 0.71 14.53
CA TRP A 98 0.57 -0.28 15.56
C TRP A 98 0.10 -1.61 14.94
N SER A 99 -0.73 -1.55 13.89
CA SER A 99 -1.25 -2.74 13.21
C SER A 99 -0.13 -3.49 12.51
N LEU A 100 0.77 -2.80 11.80
CA LEU A 100 1.95 -3.40 11.19
C LEU A 100 2.86 -4.06 12.24
N MET A 101 3.12 -3.37 13.36
CA MET A 101 3.86 -3.94 14.48
C MET A 101 3.16 -5.19 15.03
N ALA A 102 1.84 -5.19 15.17
CA ALA A 102 1.08 -6.34 15.66
C ALA A 102 1.11 -7.53 14.68
N LEU A 103 0.95 -7.27 13.38
CA LEU A 103 1.00 -8.25 12.29
C LEU A 103 2.39 -8.87 12.12
N THR A 104 3.45 -8.16 12.51
CA THR A 104 4.82 -8.69 12.58
C THR A 104 5.15 -9.26 13.97
N HIS A 105 4.13 -9.44 14.82
CA HIS A 105 4.23 -9.95 16.20
C HIS A 105 5.20 -9.17 17.08
N TYR A 106 5.25 -7.85 16.88
CA TYR A 106 6.06 -6.86 17.58
C TYR A 106 7.56 -7.09 17.45
N LYS A 107 7.98 -7.83 16.41
CA LYS A 107 9.38 -8.04 16.09
C LYS A 107 9.90 -6.90 15.22
N HIS A 108 11.08 -6.41 15.56
CA HIS A 108 11.78 -5.37 14.78
C HIS A 108 10.96 -4.08 14.60
N ASN A 109 10.31 -3.60 15.67
CA ASN A 109 9.45 -2.40 15.64
C ASN A 109 10.15 -1.14 15.08
N TYR A 110 11.45 -0.98 15.34
CA TYR A 110 12.22 0.12 14.76
C TYR A 110 12.33 0.02 13.23
N LEU A 111 12.46 -1.19 12.68
CA LEU A 111 12.45 -1.41 11.23
C LEU A 111 11.08 -1.07 10.63
N VAL A 112 9.99 -1.42 11.32
CA VAL A 112 8.62 -1.07 10.90
C VAL A 112 8.49 0.44 10.77
N ILE A 113 8.81 1.20 11.82
CA ILE A 113 8.67 2.67 11.76
C ILE A 113 9.64 3.30 10.74
N SER A 114 10.86 2.77 10.60
CA SER A 114 11.82 3.26 9.60
C SER A 114 11.29 3.12 8.18
N LEU A 115 10.71 1.96 7.85
CA LEU A 115 10.15 1.71 6.52
C LEU A 115 8.88 2.53 6.27
N VAL A 116 8.05 2.76 7.30
CA VAL A 116 6.89 3.66 7.19
C VAL A 116 7.35 5.09 6.89
N PHE A 117 8.42 5.58 7.54
CA PHE A 117 8.92 6.94 7.27
C PHE A 117 9.72 7.08 5.97
N ILE A 118 10.16 5.98 5.37
CA ILE A 118 10.72 5.98 4.00
C ILE A 118 9.64 6.20 2.94
N TYR A 119 8.37 5.92 3.26
CA TYR A 119 7.28 6.24 2.36
C TYR A 119 7.19 7.77 2.14
N PRO A 120 7.19 8.24 0.87
CA PRO A 120 7.13 9.66 0.56
C PRO A 120 5.71 10.20 0.80
N ILE A 121 5.50 10.87 1.93
CA ILE A 121 4.17 11.33 2.36
C ILE A 121 3.53 12.30 1.36
N ILE A 122 4.34 12.99 0.56
CA ILE A 122 3.89 13.93 -0.47
C ILE A 122 2.96 13.30 -1.52
N GLN A 123 3.02 11.98 -1.72
CA GLN A 123 2.07 11.28 -2.58
C GLN A 123 0.61 11.47 -2.10
N MET A 124 0.43 11.67 -0.79
CA MET A 124 -0.85 11.97 -0.13
C MET A 124 -1.22 13.46 -0.16
N GLN A 125 -0.69 14.25 -1.09
CA GLN A 125 -1.12 15.64 -1.31
C GLN A 125 -1.80 15.82 -2.68
N SER A 126 -1.68 14.85 -3.57
CA SER A 126 -2.00 15.00 -5.01
C SER A 126 -3.45 15.41 -5.35
N ALA A 127 -4.43 15.17 -4.47
CA ALA A 127 -5.81 15.68 -4.61
C ALA A 127 -6.24 16.53 -3.40
N GLY A 128 -5.27 17.04 -2.63
CA GLY A 128 -5.46 17.58 -1.28
C GLY A 128 -5.12 16.55 -0.21
N TRP A 129 -4.59 17.00 0.94
CA TRP A 129 -4.18 16.12 2.03
C TRP A 129 -5.38 15.38 2.59
N MET A 130 -6.43 16.11 2.94
CA MET A 130 -7.64 15.53 3.53
C MET A 130 -8.37 14.58 2.58
N ALA A 131 -8.50 14.93 1.30
CA ALA A 131 -9.17 14.09 0.32
C ALA A 131 -8.40 12.78 0.09
N THR A 132 -7.08 12.84 -0.04
CA THR A 132 -6.29 11.63 -0.34
C THR A 132 -6.06 10.76 0.89
N THR A 133 -5.79 11.31 2.07
CA THR A 133 -5.58 10.46 3.26
C THR A 133 -6.87 9.77 3.70
N ILE A 134 -8.02 10.45 3.65
CA ILE A 134 -9.31 9.81 3.98
C ILE A 134 -9.64 8.72 2.96
N ASN A 135 -9.34 8.93 1.66
CA ASN A 135 -9.62 7.92 0.64
C ASN A 135 -8.64 6.73 0.64
N TYR A 136 -7.38 6.91 1.04
CA TYR A 136 -6.36 5.86 0.90
C TYR A 136 -5.78 5.40 2.23
N LEU A 137 -5.25 6.33 3.04
CA LEU A 137 -4.61 6.02 4.32
C LEU A 137 -5.61 5.44 5.33
N TRP A 138 -6.80 6.03 5.46
CA TRP A 138 -7.78 5.60 6.46
C TRP A 138 -8.28 4.16 6.18
N PRO A 139 -8.64 3.79 4.93
CA PRO A 139 -8.92 2.40 4.58
C PRO A 139 -7.77 1.46 4.88
N LEU A 140 -6.53 1.85 4.55
CA LEU A 140 -5.36 1.03 4.85
C LEU A 140 -5.17 0.83 6.36
N ALA A 141 -5.32 1.88 7.17
CA ALA A 141 -5.16 1.81 8.63
C ALA A 141 -6.25 0.93 9.27
N MET A 142 -7.51 1.19 8.94
CA MET A 142 -8.66 0.44 9.46
C MET A 142 -8.67 -1.03 8.99
N GLY A 143 -8.33 -1.26 7.72
CA GLY A 143 -8.23 -2.60 7.17
C GLY A 143 -7.05 -3.38 7.75
N SER A 144 -5.91 -2.74 7.98
CA SER A 144 -4.76 -3.34 8.68
C SER A 144 -5.12 -3.71 10.13
N TYR A 145 -5.90 -2.87 10.82
CA TYR A 145 -6.44 -3.21 12.14
C TYR A 145 -7.35 -4.43 12.10
N ALA A 146 -8.25 -4.53 11.10
CA ALA A 146 -9.07 -5.71 10.89
C ALA A 146 -8.21 -6.97 10.61
N MET A 147 -7.10 -6.84 9.88
CA MET A 147 -6.15 -7.93 9.67
C MET A 147 -5.46 -8.40 10.96
N VAL A 148 -5.18 -7.50 11.91
CA VAL A 148 -4.62 -7.90 13.23
C VAL A 148 -5.58 -8.86 13.94
N LEU A 149 -6.89 -8.64 13.83
CA LEU A 149 -7.87 -9.54 14.40
C LEU A 149 -7.85 -10.90 13.70
N LEU A 150 -7.83 -10.90 12.37
CA LEU A 150 -7.77 -12.13 11.58
C LEU A 150 -6.51 -12.96 11.91
N ASP A 151 -5.35 -12.32 12.05
CA ASP A 151 -4.11 -12.96 12.52
C ASP A 151 -4.27 -13.57 13.92
N ARG A 152 -4.94 -12.86 14.84
CA ARG A 152 -5.20 -13.40 16.20
C ARG A 152 -6.12 -14.61 16.17
N ILE A 153 -7.18 -14.58 15.36
CA ILE A 153 -8.09 -15.72 15.16
C ILE A 153 -7.32 -16.92 14.60
N TYR A 154 -6.53 -16.71 13.54
CA TYR A 154 -5.71 -17.75 12.93
C TYR A 154 -4.72 -18.38 13.92
N ASN A 155 -4.14 -17.58 14.80
CA ASN A 155 -3.21 -18.03 15.84
C ASN A 155 -3.90 -18.50 17.14
N GLN A 156 -5.22 -18.68 17.15
CA GLN A 156 -6.00 -19.15 18.31
C GLN A 156 -5.78 -18.32 19.58
N LYS A 157 -5.50 -17.02 19.42
CA LYS A 157 -5.38 -16.08 20.53
C LYS A 157 -6.77 -15.65 20.98
N LYS A 158 -6.94 -15.38 22.27
CA LYS A 158 -8.20 -14.85 22.80
C LYS A 158 -8.54 -13.52 22.13
N VAL A 159 -9.77 -13.44 21.61
CA VAL A 159 -10.33 -12.24 20.98
C VAL A 159 -11.51 -11.78 21.84
N GLY A 160 -11.42 -10.55 22.34
CA GLY A 160 -12.55 -9.92 23.01
C GLY A 160 -13.62 -9.48 22.02
N VAL A 161 -14.88 -9.50 22.42
CA VAL A 161 -16.03 -9.11 21.57
C VAL A 161 -15.91 -7.66 21.11
N VAL A 162 -15.52 -6.73 21.99
CA VAL A 162 -15.39 -5.31 21.65
C VAL A 162 -14.34 -5.06 20.55
N PRO A 163 -13.07 -5.52 20.68
CA PRO A 163 -12.11 -5.44 19.58
C PRO A 163 -12.60 -6.10 18.29
N ALA A 164 -13.39 -7.16 18.39
CA ALA A 164 -13.94 -7.83 17.23
C ALA A 164 -15.00 -6.99 16.50
N LEU A 165 -15.92 -6.37 17.24
CA LEU A 165 -16.91 -5.45 16.67
C LEU A 165 -16.25 -4.21 16.06
N LEU A 166 -15.24 -3.65 16.72
CA LEU A 166 -14.46 -2.53 16.18
C LEU A 166 -13.75 -2.91 14.88
N ALA A 167 -13.21 -4.12 14.79
CA ALA A 167 -12.58 -4.60 13.56
C ALA A 167 -13.59 -4.80 12.42
N LEU A 168 -14.82 -5.26 12.71
CA LEU A 168 -15.88 -5.36 11.70
C LEU A 168 -16.30 -3.99 11.18
N PHE A 169 -16.42 -2.99 12.07
CA PHE A 169 -16.69 -1.61 11.67
C PHE A 169 -15.54 -1.03 10.82
N ALA A 170 -14.31 -1.21 11.28
CA ALA A 170 -13.11 -0.80 10.56
C ALA A 170 -13.03 -1.47 9.18
N LEU A 171 -13.41 -2.76 9.09
CA LEU A 171 -13.47 -3.50 7.84
C LEU A 171 -14.54 -2.95 6.89
N ALA A 172 -15.73 -2.62 7.40
CA ALA A 172 -16.79 -2.04 6.59
C ALA A 172 -16.35 -0.71 5.96
N PHE A 173 -15.66 0.14 6.73
CA PHE A 173 -15.05 1.36 6.21
C PHE A 173 -13.96 1.08 5.17
N ALA A 174 -13.01 0.20 5.50
CA ALA A 174 -11.86 -0.07 4.64
C ALA A 174 -12.23 -0.71 3.30
N THR A 175 -13.15 -1.67 3.31
CA THR A 175 -13.57 -2.40 2.10
C THR A 175 -14.57 -1.64 1.24
N ASN A 176 -15.04 -0.47 1.71
CA ASN A 176 -15.79 0.47 0.88
C ASN A 176 -14.89 1.11 -0.20
N PHE A 177 -13.56 1.04 -0.03
CA PHE A 177 -12.61 1.23 -1.12
C PHE A 177 -12.47 -0.08 -1.90
N GLU A 178 -12.85 -0.08 -3.17
CA GLU A 178 -13.13 -1.30 -3.93
C GLU A 178 -11.90 -2.21 -4.09
N THR A 179 -10.76 -1.63 -4.45
CA THR A 179 -9.52 -2.40 -4.66
C THR A 179 -8.96 -2.92 -3.35
N PHE A 180 -9.10 -2.18 -2.25
CA PHE A 180 -8.76 -2.66 -0.91
C PHE A 180 -9.67 -3.81 -0.48
N GLY A 181 -10.97 -3.74 -0.81
CA GLY A 181 -11.92 -4.84 -0.61
C GLY A 181 -11.46 -6.14 -1.25
N ILE A 182 -11.01 -6.09 -2.51
CA ILE A 182 -10.46 -7.25 -3.22
C ILE A 182 -9.17 -7.75 -2.57
N MET A 183 -8.26 -6.85 -2.20
CA MET A 183 -7.03 -7.21 -1.49
C MET A 183 -7.34 -7.94 -0.17
N TYR A 184 -8.28 -7.40 0.62
CA TYR A 184 -8.69 -8.00 1.88
C TYR A 184 -9.30 -9.39 1.67
N LEU A 185 -10.16 -9.57 0.66
CA LEU A 185 -10.75 -10.88 0.35
C LEU A 185 -9.69 -11.92 0.00
N CYS A 186 -8.68 -11.58 -0.81
CA CYS A 186 -7.59 -12.51 -1.15
C CYS A 186 -6.89 -13.02 0.12
N LEU A 187 -6.59 -12.12 1.05
CA LEU A 187 -5.93 -12.43 2.32
C LEU A 187 -6.86 -13.21 3.26
N LEU A 188 -8.14 -12.82 3.35
CA LEU A 188 -9.17 -13.52 4.12
C LEU A 188 -9.35 -14.96 3.63
N THR A 189 -9.33 -15.17 2.31
CA THR A 189 -9.39 -16.50 1.70
C THR A 189 -8.16 -17.32 2.01
N TYR A 190 -6.96 -16.77 1.91
CA TYR A 190 -5.75 -17.47 2.34
C TYR A 190 -5.84 -17.93 3.80
N PHE A 191 -6.19 -17.02 4.73
CA PHE A 191 -6.31 -17.37 6.15
C PHE A 191 -7.40 -18.41 6.40
N SER A 192 -8.54 -18.32 5.70
CA SER A 192 -9.64 -19.29 5.80
C SER A 192 -9.18 -20.69 5.37
N LEU A 193 -8.52 -20.79 4.20
CA LEU A 193 -7.97 -22.05 3.70
C LEU A 193 -6.88 -22.60 4.63
N ALA A 194 -6.03 -21.73 5.18
CA ALA A 194 -5.02 -22.13 6.15
C ALA A 194 -5.66 -22.63 7.45
N MET A 195 -6.72 -22.00 7.96
CA MET A 195 -7.49 -22.50 9.10
C MET A 195 -8.11 -23.86 8.82
N CYS A 196 -8.68 -24.07 7.62
CA CYS A 196 -9.18 -25.37 7.15
C CYS A 196 -8.09 -26.44 7.19
N TYR A 197 -6.97 -26.17 6.53
CA TYR A 197 -5.87 -27.10 6.36
C TYR A 197 -5.22 -27.49 7.70
N PHE A 198 -4.95 -26.50 8.56
CA PHE A 198 -4.34 -26.74 9.87
C PHE A 198 -5.35 -27.09 10.98
N ARG A 199 -6.64 -27.24 10.64
CA ARG A 199 -7.75 -27.52 11.58
C ARG A 199 -7.81 -26.54 12.76
N ARG A 200 -7.59 -25.26 12.50
CA ARG A 200 -7.54 -24.18 13.50
C ARG A 200 -8.87 -23.43 13.58
N PHE A 201 -9.91 -24.07 14.10
CA PHE A 201 -11.24 -23.46 14.24
C PHE A 201 -11.67 -23.31 15.69
N THR A 202 -12.29 -22.15 15.96
CA THR A 202 -13.17 -21.93 17.10
C THR A 202 -14.51 -21.45 16.56
N ILE A 203 -15.60 -21.71 17.28
CA ILE A 203 -16.96 -21.28 16.88
C ILE A 203 -16.99 -19.75 16.66
N LEU A 204 -16.45 -18.99 17.61
CA LEU A 204 -16.36 -17.54 17.49
C LEU A 204 -15.48 -17.10 16.31
N GLY A 205 -14.32 -17.74 16.12
CA GLY A 205 -13.44 -17.44 14.97
C GLY A 205 -14.13 -17.70 13.64
N PHE A 206 -14.91 -18.77 13.53
CA PHE A 206 -15.71 -19.08 12.34
C PHE A 206 -16.77 -18.00 12.09
N ILE A 207 -17.57 -17.64 13.10
CA ILE A 207 -18.59 -16.58 13.00
C ILE A 207 -17.96 -15.27 12.53
N PHE A 208 -16.85 -14.85 13.14
CA PHE A 208 -16.17 -13.61 12.75
C PHE A 208 -15.62 -13.68 11.32
N THR A 209 -15.07 -14.81 10.90
CA THR A 209 -14.57 -14.98 9.52
C THR A 209 -15.71 -14.87 8.51
N VAL A 210 -16.87 -15.49 8.79
CA VAL A 210 -18.07 -15.38 7.94
C VAL A 210 -18.59 -13.94 7.87
N LEU A 211 -18.63 -13.23 8.99
CA LEU A 211 -19.02 -11.82 9.01
C LEU A 211 -18.07 -10.93 8.19
N GLN A 212 -16.76 -11.21 8.23
CA GLN A 212 -15.78 -10.48 7.40
C GLN A 212 -16.00 -10.71 5.90
N TYR A 213 -16.33 -11.94 5.49
CA TYR A 213 -16.75 -12.24 4.11
C TYR A 213 -18.01 -11.48 3.74
N ALA A 214 -19.03 -11.54 4.59
CA ALA A 214 -20.32 -10.89 4.34
C ALA A 214 -20.15 -9.38 4.12
N ILE A 215 -19.37 -8.70 4.98
CA ILE A 215 -19.09 -7.27 4.86
C ILE A 215 -18.32 -6.96 3.57
N SER A 216 -17.26 -7.72 3.28
CA SER A 216 -16.41 -7.47 2.10
C SER A 216 -17.18 -7.69 0.79
N ILE A 217 -17.95 -8.78 0.71
CA ILE A 217 -18.80 -9.08 -0.45
C ILE A 217 -19.91 -8.04 -0.58
N ALA A 218 -20.56 -7.64 0.52
CA ALA A 218 -21.59 -6.61 0.49
C ALA A 218 -21.06 -5.27 -0.04
N ASN A 219 -19.87 -4.83 0.37
CA ASN A 219 -19.26 -3.60 -0.15
C ASN A 219 -18.89 -3.70 -1.63
N ILE A 220 -18.40 -4.86 -2.10
CA ILE A 220 -18.11 -5.07 -3.52
C ILE A 220 -19.41 -5.05 -4.34
N VAL A 221 -20.45 -5.75 -3.88
CA VAL A 221 -21.77 -5.72 -4.51
C VAL A 221 -22.30 -4.28 -4.54
N PHE A 222 -22.21 -3.55 -3.44
CA PHE A 222 -22.59 -2.13 -3.36
C PHE A 222 -21.84 -1.28 -4.40
N ALA A 223 -20.54 -1.53 -4.61
CA ALA A 223 -19.76 -0.84 -5.62
C ALA A 223 -20.14 -1.20 -7.07
N LEU A 224 -20.42 -2.48 -7.35
CA LEU A 224 -20.83 -2.96 -8.66
C LEU A 224 -22.21 -2.42 -9.08
N TYR A 225 -23.12 -2.26 -8.11
CA TYR A 225 -24.46 -1.72 -8.34
C TYR A 225 -24.54 -0.19 -8.26
N SER A 226 -23.45 0.52 -7.94
CA SER A 226 -23.45 1.98 -7.90
C SER A 226 -23.67 2.56 -9.29
N PRO A 227 -24.79 3.28 -9.54
CA PRO A 227 -24.99 3.98 -10.80
C PRO A 227 -24.01 5.14 -10.94
N GLY A 228 -23.60 5.75 -9.83
CA GLY A 228 -22.61 6.82 -9.81
C GLY A 228 -21.26 6.41 -10.38
N ASN A 229 -20.78 5.21 -10.09
CA ASN A 229 -19.54 4.70 -10.69
C ASN A 229 -19.61 4.62 -12.22
N LYS A 230 -20.78 4.25 -12.78
CA LYS A 230 -20.99 4.16 -14.23
C LYS A 230 -21.03 5.54 -14.87
N LEU A 231 -21.68 6.51 -14.23
CA LEU A 231 -21.73 7.89 -14.71
C LEU A 231 -20.35 8.54 -14.65
N ARG A 232 -19.62 8.38 -13.55
CA ARG A 232 -18.23 8.84 -13.42
C ARG A 232 -17.35 8.25 -14.51
N LEU A 233 -17.49 6.96 -14.83
CA LEU A 233 -16.71 6.34 -15.90
C LEU A 233 -16.88 7.08 -17.25
N VAL A 234 -18.09 7.53 -17.58
CA VAL A 234 -18.35 8.30 -18.80
C VAL A 234 -17.66 9.67 -18.74
N THR A 235 -17.82 10.40 -17.64
CA THR A 235 -17.20 11.71 -17.43
C THR A 235 -15.67 11.62 -17.49
N GLU A 236 -15.08 10.70 -16.74
CA GLU A 236 -13.62 10.54 -16.68
C GLU A 236 -13.03 10.04 -18.02
N THR A 237 -13.79 9.27 -18.80
CA THR A 237 -13.39 8.89 -20.17
C THR A 237 -13.29 10.13 -21.05
N LYS A 238 -14.26 11.04 -20.96
CA LYS A 238 -14.24 12.29 -21.70
C LYS A 238 -13.06 13.18 -21.29
N ASP A 239 -12.79 13.26 -19.98
CA ASP A 239 -11.88 14.26 -19.44
C ASP A 239 -10.40 13.78 -19.42
N ASN A 240 -10.13 12.47 -19.30
CA ASN A 240 -8.76 11.96 -19.14
C ASN A 240 -8.30 11.03 -20.27
N MET A 241 -9.19 10.24 -20.88
CA MET A 241 -8.79 9.21 -21.83
C MET A 241 -9.90 8.82 -22.80
N LEU A 242 -10.01 9.60 -23.90
CA LEU A 242 -11.09 9.49 -24.87
C LEU A 242 -11.21 8.11 -25.53
N ASP A 243 -10.09 7.42 -25.74
CA ASP A 243 -10.01 6.11 -26.39
C ASP A 243 -10.25 4.94 -25.41
N PHE A 244 -10.49 5.20 -24.12
CA PHE A 244 -10.63 4.16 -23.10
C PHE A 244 -11.78 3.17 -23.36
N SER A 245 -12.85 3.63 -24.01
CA SER A 245 -13.99 2.79 -24.39
C SER A 245 -13.64 1.77 -25.47
N GLY A 246 -12.67 2.08 -26.34
CA GLY A 246 -12.18 1.21 -27.40
C GLY A 246 -11.16 0.16 -26.94
N LEU A 247 -10.61 0.31 -25.73
CA LEU A 247 -9.63 -0.61 -25.18
C LEU A 247 -10.24 -1.95 -24.73
N THR A 248 -9.56 -3.03 -25.09
CA THR A 248 -9.90 -4.37 -24.61
C THR A 248 -9.51 -4.56 -23.14
N VAL A 249 -9.98 -5.66 -22.55
CA VAL A 249 -9.58 -6.07 -21.18
C VAL A 249 -8.07 -6.31 -21.10
N VAL A 250 -7.46 -6.84 -22.17
CA VAL A 250 -6.01 -7.09 -22.23
C VAL A 250 -5.23 -5.78 -22.28
N ASP A 251 -5.68 -4.81 -23.07
CA ASP A 251 -5.02 -3.50 -23.15
C ASP A 251 -5.01 -2.80 -21.79
N LYS A 252 -6.17 -2.80 -21.11
CA LYS A 252 -6.33 -2.24 -19.75
C LYS A 252 -5.42 -2.94 -18.74
N PHE A 253 -5.30 -4.26 -18.83
CA PHE A 253 -4.39 -5.02 -17.98
C PHE A 253 -2.92 -4.67 -18.24
N VAL A 254 -2.49 -4.59 -19.51
CA VAL A 254 -1.13 -4.21 -19.89
C VAL A 254 -0.81 -2.79 -19.40
N ILE A 255 -1.73 -1.84 -19.59
CA ILE A 255 -1.60 -0.46 -19.07
C ILE A 255 -1.44 -0.47 -17.56
N GLY A 256 -2.29 -1.22 -16.84
CA GLY A 256 -2.24 -1.33 -15.38
C GLY A 256 -0.91 -1.91 -14.88
N VAL A 257 -0.40 -2.97 -15.51
CA VAL A 257 0.90 -3.57 -15.16
C VAL A 257 2.04 -2.60 -15.46
N ASN A 258 2.07 -2.01 -16.65
CA ASN A 258 3.12 -1.09 -17.06
C ASN A 258 3.17 0.15 -16.15
N HIS A 259 2.02 0.77 -15.87
CA HIS A 259 1.93 1.90 -14.95
C HIS A 259 2.40 1.53 -13.54
N ALA A 260 1.90 0.43 -12.98
CA ALA A 260 2.30 0.00 -11.63
C ALA A 260 3.81 -0.24 -11.53
N PHE A 261 4.41 -0.96 -12.49
CA PHE A 261 5.84 -1.23 -12.47
C PHE A 261 6.70 -0.01 -12.77
N SER A 262 6.27 0.88 -13.69
CA SER A 262 6.97 2.14 -13.95
C SER A 262 7.03 2.98 -12.68
N GLU A 263 5.90 3.20 -12.01
CA GLU A 263 5.84 3.94 -10.75
C GLU A 263 6.66 3.28 -9.63
N MET A 264 6.61 1.95 -9.51
CA MET A 264 7.42 1.21 -8.54
C MET A 264 8.92 1.34 -8.80
N THR A 265 9.35 1.28 -10.06
CA THR A 265 10.78 1.21 -10.41
C THR A 265 11.43 2.59 -10.50
N ASP A 266 10.67 3.61 -10.86
CA ASP A 266 11.18 4.96 -11.09
C ASP A 266 10.95 5.88 -9.86
N ASN A 267 9.83 5.71 -9.14
CA ASN A 267 9.39 6.66 -8.10
C ASN A 267 9.31 6.05 -6.68
N SER A 268 9.71 4.80 -6.47
CA SER A 268 9.60 4.14 -5.15
C SER A 268 10.94 3.63 -4.61
N PHE A 269 11.51 4.37 -3.66
CA PHE A 269 12.67 3.90 -2.88
C PHE A 269 12.32 2.64 -2.06
N LEU A 270 11.06 2.48 -1.65
CA LEU A 270 10.59 1.26 -0.97
C LEU A 270 10.74 0.02 -1.86
N PHE A 271 10.49 0.14 -3.17
CA PHE A 271 10.69 -0.98 -4.08
C PHE A 271 12.17 -1.36 -4.22
N LEU A 272 13.10 -0.38 -4.19
CA LEU A 272 14.54 -0.66 -4.13
C LEU A 272 14.90 -1.42 -2.85
N CYS A 273 14.40 -1.00 -1.68
CA CYS A 273 14.58 -1.75 -0.43
C CYS A 273 14.01 -3.17 -0.52
N PHE A 274 12.82 -3.32 -1.11
CA PHE A 274 12.17 -4.61 -1.32
C PHE A 274 13.01 -5.53 -2.23
N ALA A 275 13.43 -5.05 -3.40
CA ALA A 275 14.25 -5.81 -4.34
C ALA A 275 15.60 -6.22 -3.72
N PHE A 276 16.21 -5.34 -2.93
CA PHE A 276 17.41 -5.68 -2.16
C PHE A 276 17.15 -6.80 -1.14
N MET A 277 16.00 -6.78 -0.46
CA MET A 277 15.62 -7.84 0.48
C MET A 277 15.29 -9.17 -0.22
N ILE A 278 14.73 -9.13 -1.44
CA ILE A 278 14.54 -10.32 -2.30
C ILE A 278 15.89 -10.94 -2.68
N PHE A 279 16.87 -10.12 -3.07
CA PHE A 279 18.22 -10.62 -3.32
C PHE A 279 18.86 -11.17 -2.04
N LEU A 280 18.73 -10.45 -0.92
CA LEU A 280 19.28 -10.87 0.36
C LEU A 280 18.73 -12.23 0.81
N VAL A 281 17.41 -12.42 0.75
CA VAL A 281 16.79 -13.69 1.14
C VAL A 281 17.25 -14.84 0.24
N ALA A 282 17.45 -14.61 -1.07
CA ALA A 282 17.98 -15.62 -1.98
C ALA A 282 19.42 -16.05 -1.62
N VAL A 283 20.26 -15.10 -1.18
CA VAL A 283 21.67 -15.35 -0.79
C VAL A 283 21.79 -15.96 0.61
N THR A 284 20.91 -15.59 1.54
CA THR A 284 20.94 -16.11 2.92
C THR A 284 20.03 -17.33 3.13
N SER A 285 19.26 -17.73 2.12
CA SER A 285 18.36 -18.88 2.19
C SER A 285 19.12 -20.17 2.57
N GLN A 286 18.46 -21.04 3.32
CA GLN A 286 18.94 -22.41 3.55
C GLN A 286 18.80 -23.31 2.33
N ARG A 287 17.84 -22.98 1.45
CA ARG A 287 17.63 -23.65 0.16
C ARG A 287 18.38 -22.95 -0.97
N ARG A 288 19.44 -22.22 -0.61
CA ARG A 288 20.26 -21.47 -1.55
C ARG A 288 20.73 -22.38 -2.69
N SER A 289 20.43 -21.97 -3.91
CA SER A 289 20.97 -22.54 -5.13
C SER A 289 21.49 -21.41 -6.02
N LYS A 290 22.37 -21.74 -6.99
CA LYS A 290 22.85 -20.74 -7.97
C LYS A 290 21.67 -20.14 -8.74
N VAL A 291 20.67 -20.96 -9.07
CA VAL A 291 19.45 -20.53 -9.76
C VAL A 291 18.67 -19.55 -8.88
N LEU A 292 18.42 -19.86 -7.60
CA LEU A 292 17.68 -18.96 -6.70
C LEU A 292 18.34 -17.59 -6.56
N VAL A 293 19.68 -17.56 -6.43
CA VAL A 293 20.44 -16.30 -6.36
C VAL A 293 20.40 -15.55 -7.68
N ALA A 294 20.53 -16.25 -8.81
CA ALA A 294 20.42 -15.66 -10.14
C ALA A 294 19.02 -15.07 -10.39
N THR A 295 17.96 -15.74 -9.96
CA THR A 295 16.59 -15.21 -10.02
C THR A 295 16.42 -14.01 -9.08
N GLY A 296 16.97 -14.07 -7.86
CA GLY A 296 16.87 -13.00 -6.87
C GLY A 296 17.61 -11.71 -7.24
N ILE A 297 18.65 -11.77 -8.07
CA ILE A 297 19.36 -10.57 -8.52
C ILE A 297 18.61 -9.82 -9.63
N VAL A 298 17.73 -10.48 -10.40
CA VAL A 298 16.99 -9.87 -11.52
C VAL A 298 16.22 -8.59 -11.12
N PRO A 299 15.31 -8.62 -10.12
CA PRO A 299 14.58 -7.41 -9.71
C PRO A 299 15.52 -6.30 -9.22
N LEU A 300 16.57 -6.65 -8.46
CA LEU A 300 17.53 -5.70 -7.93
C LEU A 300 18.36 -5.04 -9.04
N ALA A 301 18.87 -5.84 -9.98
CA ALA A 301 19.65 -5.34 -11.12
C ALA A 301 18.81 -4.37 -11.96
N PHE A 302 17.55 -4.72 -12.25
CA PHE A 302 16.67 -3.85 -13.01
C PHE A 302 16.40 -2.53 -12.28
N VAL A 303 15.96 -2.55 -11.02
CA VAL A 303 15.65 -1.29 -10.30
C VAL A 303 16.90 -0.42 -10.13
N LEU A 304 18.09 -1.00 -10.00
CA LEU A 304 19.34 -0.23 -9.96
C LEU A 304 19.60 0.52 -11.27
N THR A 305 19.26 -0.06 -12.43
CA THR A 305 19.36 0.64 -13.73
C THR A 305 18.44 1.85 -13.83
N ARG A 306 17.30 1.81 -13.12
CA ARG A 306 16.30 2.89 -13.09
C ARG A 306 16.55 3.94 -12.00
N THR A 307 17.35 3.61 -11.00
CA THR A 307 17.62 4.47 -9.84
C THR A 307 19.09 4.93 -9.80
N ILE A 308 19.94 4.23 -9.04
CA ILE A 308 21.31 4.63 -8.73
C ILE A 308 22.20 4.66 -9.99
N LEU A 309 22.02 3.72 -10.90
CA LEU A 309 22.82 3.59 -12.12
C LEU A 309 22.21 4.37 -13.31
N LYS A 310 21.08 5.06 -13.14
CA LYS A 310 20.40 5.79 -14.21
C LYS A 310 21.33 6.76 -14.98
N PRO A 311 22.20 7.56 -14.34
CA PRO A 311 23.14 8.43 -15.06
C PRO A 311 24.07 7.68 -16.02
N ILE A 312 24.49 6.46 -15.65
CA ILE A 312 25.34 5.61 -16.49
C ILE A 312 24.52 5.03 -17.65
N VAL A 313 23.28 4.59 -17.37
CA VAL A 313 22.38 4.04 -18.39
C VAL A 313 22.03 5.08 -19.45
N ILE A 314 21.79 6.33 -19.06
CA ILE A 314 21.53 7.44 -20.00
C ILE A 314 22.70 7.61 -20.98
N ILE A 315 23.95 7.49 -20.52
CA ILE A 315 25.15 7.68 -21.35
C ILE A 315 25.38 6.48 -22.27
N TYR A 316 25.34 5.26 -21.73
CA TYR A 316 25.80 4.07 -22.46
C TYR A 316 24.68 3.20 -23.06
N SER A 317 23.43 3.40 -22.64
CA SER A 317 22.25 2.68 -23.14
C SER A 317 21.02 3.59 -23.24
N PRO A 318 21.09 4.71 -23.99
CA PRO A 318 20.03 5.72 -24.03
C PRO A 318 18.70 5.18 -24.55
N LYS A 319 18.71 4.25 -25.52
CA LYS A 319 17.48 3.63 -26.05
C LYS A 319 16.78 2.74 -25.02
N PHE A 320 17.52 2.11 -24.12
CA PHE A 320 16.94 1.36 -23.03
C PHE A 320 16.26 2.30 -22.04
N ASP A 321 16.93 3.40 -21.65
CA ASP A 321 16.33 4.39 -20.76
C ASP A 321 15.06 5.00 -21.37
N GLN A 322 15.13 5.39 -22.65
CA GLN A 322 14.00 5.92 -23.41
C GLN A 322 12.81 4.96 -23.41
N LEU A 323 13.03 3.67 -23.69
CA LEU A 323 11.95 2.68 -23.76
C LEU A 323 11.09 2.63 -22.49
N PHE A 324 11.70 2.75 -21.31
CA PHE A 324 10.97 2.74 -20.03
C PHE A 324 10.47 4.12 -19.62
N ASN A 325 11.17 5.21 -20.00
CA ASN A 325 10.63 6.56 -19.81
C ASN A 325 9.40 6.80 -20.68
N ASP A 326 9.35 6.27 -21.90
CA ASP A 326 8.16 6.36 -22.76
C ASP A 326 6.94 5.75 -22.05
N VAL A 327 7.11 4.66 -21.28
CA VAL A 327 6.02 4.07 -20.48
C VAL A 327 5.59 5.01 -19.34
N ALA A 328 6.54 5.63 -18.65
CA ALA A 328 6.27 6.64 -17.62
C ALA A 328 5.53 7.85 -18.21
N ASP A 329 5.90 8.23 -19.43
CA ASP A 329 5.28 9.28 -20.25
C ASP A 329 4.03 8.79 -20.99
N GLN A 330 3.42 7.70 -20.50
CA GLN A 330 2.11 7.19 -20.91
C GLN A 330 2.06 6.65 -22.35
N ALA A 331 3.19 6.32 -22.96
CA ALA A 331 3.22 5.63 -24.25
C ALA A 331 2.60 4.24 -24.11
N ARG A 332 1.70 3.92 -25.06
CA ARG A 332 0.97 2.65 -25.11
C ARG A 332 1.20 1.96 -26.43
N VAL A 333 0.92 0.65 -26.43
CA VAL A 333 0.76 -0.08 -27.68
C VAL A 333 -0.53 0.39 -28.35
N GLY A 334 -0.44 0.81 -29.61
CA GLY A 334 -1.54 1.33 -30.42
C GLY A 334 -1.30 1.09 -31.90
N ALA A 335 -2.18 1.63 -32.75
CA ALA A 335 -2.17 1.34 -34.19
C ALA A 335 -0.84 1.67 -34.89
N THR A 336 -0.10 2.67 -34.40
CA THR A 336 1.15 3.16 -35.01
C THR A 336 2.39 2.35 -34.62
N ASN A 337 2.36 1.63 -33.51
CA ASN A 337 3.50 0.87 -32.98
C ASN A 337 3.19 -0.61 -32.72
N TYR A 338 2.00 -1.09 -33.09
CA TYR A 338 1.55 -2.48 -32.88
C TYR A 338 2.51 -3.53 -33.45
N PHE A 339 3.08 -3.30 -34.63
CA PHE A 339 4.03 -4.26 -35.23
C PHE A 339 5.47 -4.11 -34.70
N ASN A 340 5.73 -3.12 -33.85
CA ASN A 340 7.04 -2.94 -33.26
C ASN A 340 7.19 -3.81 -32.00
N PHE A 341 8.03 -4.84 -32.09
CA PHE A 341 8.26 -5.76 -30.96
C PHE A 341 8.79 -5.02 -29.71
N THR A 342 9.49 -3.89 -29.85
CA THR A 342 10.04 -3.15 -28.70
C THR A 342 8.94 -2.59 -27.81
N SER A 343 7.76 -2.27 -28.37
CA SER A 343 6.61 -1.75 -27.62
C SER A 343 6.05 -2.75 -26.60
N TYR A 344 6.36 -4.05 -26.74
CA TYR A 344 5.95 -5.10 -25.82
C TYR A 344 7.03 -5.46 -24.78
N VAL A 345 8.27 -5.01 -24.98
CA VAL A 345 9.40 -5.34 -24.10
C VAL A 345 9.18 -4.90 -22.65
N PRO A 346 8.67 -3.68 -22.34
CA PRO A 346 8.43 -3.28 -20.96
C PRO A 346 7.49 -4.23 -20.22
N PHE A 347 6.35 -4.56 -20.83
CA PHE A 347 5.36 -5.47 -20.25
C PHE A 347 5.95 -6.86 -19.98
N VAL A 348 6.68 -7.41 -20.96
CA VAL A 348 7.34 -8.73 -20.81
C VAL A 348 8.38 -8.68 -19.69
N LEU A 349 9.23 -7.66 -19.66
CA LEU A 349 10.29 -7.56 -18.65
C LEU A 349 9.73 -7.35 -17.24
N TYR A 350 8.72 -6.49 -17.08
CA TYR A 350 8.02 -6.30 -15.81
C TYR A 350 7.35 -7.60 -15.33
N SER A 351 6.73 -8.35 -16.24
CA SER A 351 6.15 -9.66 -15.93
C SER A 351 7.21 -10.68 -15.49
N LEU A 352 8.38 -10.69 -16.16
CA LEU A 352 9.50 -11.57 -15.79
C LEU A 352 10.10 -11.19 -14.43
N ILE A 353 10.24 -9.89 -14.14
CA ILE A 353 10.69 -9.39 -12.84
C ILE A 353 9.72 -9.83 -11.75
N PHE A 354 8.42 -9.71 -12.00
CA PHE A 354 7.40 -10.16 -11.05
C PHE A 354 7.47 -11.66 -10.80
N ALA A 355 7.54 -12.46 -11.86
CA ALA A 355 7.69 -13.91 -11.77
C ALA A 355 8.95 -14.31 -11.00
N ALA A 356 10.07 -13.61 -11.23
CA ALA A 356 11.31 -13.83 -10.50
C ALA A 356 11.14 -13.60 -8.98
N VAL A 357 10.45 -12.52 -8.59
CA VAL A 357 10.15 -12.24 -7.18
C VAL A 357 9.30 -13.36 -6.56
N LEU A 358 8.22 -13.80 -7.22
CA LEU A 358 7.36 -14.88 -6.72
C LEU A 358 8.14 -16.19 -6.56
N ILE A 359 8.92 -16.56 -7.57
CA ILE A 359 9.76 -17.77 -7.53
C ILE A 359 10.73 -17.72 -6.33
N VAL A 360 11.34 -16.56 -6.07
CA VAL A 360 12.25 -16.41 -4.93
C VAL A 360 11.49 -16.55 -3.61
N LEU A 361 10.35 -15.88 -3.45
CA LEU A 361 9.54 -15.97 -2.23
C LEU A 361 9.06 -17.40 -1.95
N LEU A 362 8.60 -18.15 -2.95
CA LEU A 362 8.17 -19.56 -2.78
C LEU A 362 9.31 -20.49 -2.34
N ASN A 363 10.53 -20.24 -2.83
CA ASN A 363 11.65 -21.18 -2.69
C ASN A 363 12.66 -20.80 -1.61
N ALA A 364 12.68 -19.55 -1.14
CA ALA A 364 13.72 -19.08 -0.23
C ALA A 364 13.51 -19.46 1.25
N PHE A 365 12.31 -19.87 1.66
CA PHE A 365 12.00 -20.21 3.06
C PHE A 365 11.96 -21.73 3.30
N GLU A 366 12.14 -22.13 4.57
CA GLU A 366 12.01 -23.53 4.98
C GLU A 366 10.60 -24.08 4.75
N LYS A 367 9.58 -23.26 5.07
CA LYS A 367 8.16 -23.61 4.96
C LYS A 367 7.57 -22.96 3.72
N LEU A 368 7.04 -23.78 2.81
CA LEU A 368 6.33 -23.31 1.61
C LEU A 368 5.16 -22.37 1.97
N SER A 369 4.46 -22.63 3.08
CA SER A 369 3.37 -21.78 3.56
C SER A 369 3.81 -20.34 3.83
N THR A 370 5.07 -20.12 4.24
CA THR A 370 5.60 -18.76 4.45
C THR A 370 5.79 -18.05 3.13
N GLY A 371 6.40 -18.71 2.15
CA GLY A 371 6.58 -18.15 0.80
C GLY A 371 5.24 -17.86 0.13
N LEU A 372 4.34 -18.86 0.13
CA LEU A 372 2.99 -18.74 -0.44
C LEU A 372 2.19 -17.60 0.18
N PHE A 373 2.27 -17.42 1.51
CA PHE A 373 1.59 -16.30 2.16
C PHE A 373 2.14 -14.94 1.70
N LEU A 374 3.46 -14.79 1.61
CA LEU A 374 4.08 -13.54 1.15
C LEU A 374 3.75 -13.26 -0.32
N ASP A 375 3.65 -14.29 -1.15
CA ASP A 375 3.16 -14.17 -2.52
C ASP A 375 1.71 -13.69 -2.57
N VAL A 376 0.81 -14.25 -1.74
CA VAL A 376 -0.58 -13.79 -1.68
C VAL A 376 -0.65 -12.31 -1.23
N VAL A 377 0.17 -11.90 -0.26
CA VAL A 377 0.27 -10.48 0.15
C VAL A 377 0.75 -9.61 -1.01
N LEU A 378 1.78 -10.05 -1.73
CA LEU A 378 2.34 -9.31 -2.86
C LEU A 378 1.36 -9.20 -4.03
N ILE A 379 0.76 -10.32 -4.44
CA ILE A 379 -0.20 -10.38 -5.55
C ILE A 379 -1.43 -9.54 -5.21
N SER A 380 -2.00 -9.70 -4.00
CA SER A 380 -3.17 -8.92 -3.59
C SER A 380 -2.89 -7.42 -3.53
N GLY A 381 -1.72 -7.01 -3.05
CA GLY A 381 -1.24 -5.62 -3.14
C GLY A 381 -1.10 -5.15 -4.58
N LEU A 382 -0.47 -5.93 -5.46
CA LEU A 382 -0.25 -5.56 -6.86
C LEU A 382 -1.56 -5.42 -7.62
N LEU A 383 -2.54 -6.29 -7.37
CA LEU A 383 -3.88 -6.20 -7.95
C LEU A 383 -4.52 -4.84 -7.68
N THR A 384 -4.26 -4.21 -6.53
CA THR A 384 -4.79 -2.87 -6.25
C THR A 384 -4.23 -1.79 -7.18
N ALA A 385 -2.95 -1.91 -7.55
CA ALA A 385 -2.28 -0.98 -8.47
C ALA A 385 -2.64 -1.28 -9.93
N VAL A 386 -2.70 -2.56 -10.32
CA VAL A 386 -3.07 -2.97 -11.69
C VAL A 386 -4.53 -2.64 -12.00
N ALA A 387 -5.43 -2.71 -11.00
CA ALA A 387 -6.83 -2.34 -11.16
C ALA A 387 -7.02 -0.89 -11.64
N VAL A 388 -6.04 -0.01 -11.41
CA VAL A 388 -6.06 1.37 -11.91
C VAL A 388 -6.08 1.43 -13.44
N GLY A 389 -5.48 0.45 -14.14
CA GLY A 389 -5.55 0.34 -15.60
C GLY A 389 -6.96 0.10 -16.15
N PHE A 390 -7.91 -0.28 -15.28
CA PHE A 390 -9.34 -0.38 -15.60
C PHE A 390 -10.11 0.93 -15.32
N SER A 391 -9.40 2.04 -15.09
CA SER A 391 -9.96 3.37 -14.96
C SER A 391 -9.37 4.32 -16.02
N PRO A 392 -10.16 5.21 -16.64
CA PRO A 392 -9.65 6.27 -17.51
C PRO A 392 -8.67 7.22 -16.81
N THR A 393 -8.70 7.26 -15.47
CA THR A 393 -7.88 8.15 -14.64
C THR A 393 -6.51 7.59 -14.28
N VAL A 394 -6.05 6.54 -14.99
CA VAL A 394 -4.82 5.81 -14.62
C VAL A 394 -3.63 6.73 -14.45
N TYR A 395 -3.45 7.69 -15.35
CA TYR A 395 -2.32 8.62 -15.30
C TYR A 395 -2.60 9.91 -14.51
N ALA A 396 -3.87 10.29 -14.34
CA ALA A 396 -4.26 11.43 -13.49
C ALA A 396 -4.12 11.12 -11.99
N SER A 397 -4.18 9.83 -11.64
CA SER A 397 -4.16 9.41 -10.24
C SER A 397 -2.77 9.34 -9.64
N GLY A 398 -1.70 9.32 -10.45
CA GLY A 398 -0.33 9.36 -10.00
C GLY A 398 0.05 8.28 -8.95
N PRO A 399 1.13 8.50 -8.18
CA PRO A 399 1.73 7.46 -7.34
C PRO A 399 0.91 7.09 -6.10
N ARG A 400 -0.08 7.91 -5.68
CA ARG A 400 -0.94 7.61 -4.50
C ARG A 400 -1.65 6.27 -4.61
N THR A 401 -1.93 5.83 -5.84
CA THR A 401 -2.63 4.57 -6.12
C THR A 401 -1.84 3.33 -5.71
N LEU A 402 -0.52 3.46 -5.51
CA LEU A 402 0.37 2.39 -5.07
C LEU A 402 0.45 2.25 -3.55
N LEU A 403 -0.27 3.05 -2.75
CA LEU A 403 -0.18 3.05 -1.29
C LEU A 403 -0.31 1.62 -0.72
N PHE A 404 -1.34 0.87 -1.09
CA PHE A 404 -1.57 -0.47 -0.54
C PHE A 404 -0.45 -1.45 -0.90
N LEU A 405 0.11 -1.34 -2.11
CA LEU A 405 1.26 -2.14 -2.54
C LEU A 405 2.54 -1.74 -1.80
N ASN A 406 2.80 -0.44 -1.62
CA ASN A 406 3.94 0.05 -0.86
C ASN A 406 3.93 -0.48 0.59
N PHE A 407 2.78 -0.50 1.24
CA PHE A 407 2.65 -1.08 2.58
C PHE A 407 2.71 -2.60 2.61
N SER A 408 2.36 -3.26 1.50
CA SER A 408 2.63 -4.69 1.31
C SER A 408 4.14 -4.97 1.23
N PHE A 409 4.93 -4.12 0.55
CA PHE A 409 6.40 -4.22 0.57
C PHE A 409 6.95 -4.05 1.98
N ILE A 410 6.49 -3.04 2.73
CA ILE A 410 6.92 -2.82 4.12
C ILE A 410 6.69 -4.09 4.95
N TYR A 411 5.50 -4.69 4.87
CA TYR A 411 5.18 -5.93 5.57
C TYR A 411 6.11 -7.07 5.16
N ILE A 412 6.29 -7.30 3.85
CA ILE A 412 7.11 -8.40 3.32
C ILE A 412 8.57 -8.22 3.71
N ILE A 413 9.13 -7.00 3.63
CA ILE A 413 10.50 -6.69 4.07
C ILE A 413 10.71 -7.11 5.53
N VAL A 414 9.80 -6.70 6.43
CA VAL A 414 9.92 -7.02 7.85
C VAL A 414 9.77 -8.52 8.11
N ARG A 415 8.88 -9.21 7.39
CA ARG A 415 8.73 -10.67 7.46
C ARG A 415 9.96 -11.40 6.96
N ILE A 416 10.53 -11.02 5.81
CA ILE A 416 11.80 -11.57 5.30
C ILE A 416 12.90 -11.37 6.35
N TYR A 417 13.07 -10.14 6.84
CA TYR A 417 14.10 -9.83 7.84
C TYR A 417 13.94 -10.67 9.10
N THR A 418 12.70 -10.87 9.57
CA THR A 418 12.38 -11.70 10.73
C THR A 418 12.78 -13.16 10.54
N GLU A 419 12.42 -13.76 9.39
CA GLU A 419 12.72 -15.17 9.09
C GLU A 419 14.23 -15.39 8.84
N GLN A 420 14.92 -14.39 8.28
CA GLN A 420 16.36 -14.45 8.01
C GLN A 420 17.23 -13.93 9.16
N TYR A 421 16.63 -13.42 10.24
CA TYR A 421 17.37 -12.76 11.31
C TYR A 421 18.45 -13.66 11.92
N LYS A 422 18.19 -14.97 12.06
CA LYS A 422 19.16 -15.96 12.56
C LYS A 422 20.43 -16.10 11.70
N TYR A 423 20.34 -15.80 10.41
CA TYR A 423 21.47 -15.85 9.46
C TYR A 423 22.16 -14.51 9.29
N ILE A 424 21.42 -13.42 9.48
CA ILE A 424 21.92 -12.05 9.41
C ILE A 424 22.65 -11.67 10.70
N SER A 425 22.10 -12.04 11.86
CA SER A 425 22.61 -11.60 13.17
C SER A 425 24.07 -11.98 13.47
N PRO A 426 24.59 -13.16 13.07
CA PRO A 426 26.01 -13.50 13.28
C PRO A 426 26.94 -12.66 12.41
N LYS A 427 26.47 -12.17 11.25
CA LYS A 427 27.24 -11.30 10.36
C LYS A 427 27.18 -9.87 10.87
N LYS A 428 28.00 -9.55 11.89
CA LYS A 428 27.99 -8.27 12.61
C LYS A 428 27.94 -7.06 11.68
N LEU A 429 28.79 -7.01 10.65
CA LEU A 429 28.87 -5.88 9.71
C LEU A 429 27.58 -5.72 8.89
N LEU A 430 27.02 -6.82 8.37
CA LEU A 430 25.75 -6.79 7.62
C LEU A 430 24.58 -6.37 8.52
N ASN A 431 24.49 -6.91 9.74
CA ASN A 431 23.42 -6.55 10.68
C ASN A 431 23.51 -5.07 11.12
N VAL A 432 24.72 -4.56 11.35
CA VAL A 432 24.97 -3.14 11.65
C VAL A 432 24.57 -2.28 10.46
N PHE A 433 24.99 -2.64 9.25
CA PHE A 433 24.64 -1.93 8.02
C PHE A 433 23.13 -1.88 7.80
N LEU A 434 22.42 -3.01 7.93
CA LEU A 434 20.97 -3.05 7.75
C LEU A 434 20.26 -2.16 8.77
N ARG A 435 20.59 -2.27 10.06
CA ARG A 435 19.93 -1.50 11.11
C ARG A 435 20.19 0.01 11.02
N TRP A 436 21.46 0.39 10.98
CA TRP A 436 21.84 1.80 10.96
C TRP A 436 21.60 2.43 9.60
N GLY A 437 21.81 1.68 8.51
CA GLY A 437 21.46 2.12 7.16
C GLY A 437 19.98 2.43 7.03
N THR A 438 19.09 1.54 7.52
CA THR A 438 17.64 1.83 7.50
C THR A 438 17.28 3.02 8.39
N ALA A 439 17.93 3.18 9.55
CA ALA A 439 17.65 4.29 10.46
C ALA A 439 18.09 5.64 9.87
N VAL A 440 19.30 5.72 9.32
CA VAL A 440 19.83 6.92 8.66
C VAL A 440 18.98 7.28 7.44
N THR A 441 18.60 6.28 6.64
CA THR A 441 17.72 6.49 5.49
C THR A 441 16.35 7.00 5.93
N ALA A 442 15.76 6.43 6.99
CA ALA A 442 14.49 6.91 7.52
C ALA A 442 14.58 8.37 8.00
N VAL A 443 15.66 8.76 8.71
CA VAL A 443 15.86 10.14 9.13
C VAL A 443 15.96 11.08 7.92
N PHE A 444 16.69 10.68 6.88
CA PHE A 444 16.76 11.43 5.63
C PHE A 444 15.37 11.63 5.00
N PHE A 445 14.56 10.57 4.91
CA PHE A 445 13.21 10.66 4.35
C PHE A 445 12.24 11.47 5.23
N VAL A 446 12.36 11.43 6.55
CA VAL A 446 11.60 12.33 7.44
C VAL A 446 11.91 13.80 7.13
N ILE A 447 13.19 14.15 6.99
CA ILE A 447 13.60 15.51 6.62
C ILE A 447 13.08 15.85 5.22
N SER A 448 13.21 14.95 4.26
CA SER A 448 12.71 15.12 2.89
C SER A 448 11.19 15.33 2.84
N ASN A 449 10.44 14.58 3.65
CA ASN A 449 8.99 14.71 3.79
C ASN A 449 8.62 16.08 4.36
N LEU A 450 9.29 16.54 5.42
CA LEU A 450 9.07 17.87 6.00
C LEU A 450 9.38 19.00 5.01
N ILE A 451 10.48 18.89 4.26
CA ILE A 451 10.81 19.85 3.19
C ILE A 451 9.70 19.85 2.13
N SER A 452 9.25 18.67 1.69
CA SER A 452 8.20 18.55 0.69
C SER A 452 6.89 19.20 1.16
N ILE A 453 6.47 18.93 2.41
CA ILE A 453 5.28 19.56 3.01
C ILE A 453 5.41 21.09 3.00
N GLY A 454 6.57 21.64 3.36
CA GLY A 454 6.81 23.07 3.37
C GLY A 454 6.80 23.72 1.97
N LEU A 455 7.42 23.08 0.98
CA LEU A 455 7.47 23.58 -0.39
C LEU A 455 6.11 23.59 -1.08
N THR A 456 5.19 22.72 -0.69
CA THR A 456 3.85 22.63 -1.30
C THR A 456 2.87 23.71 -0.85
N GLN A 457 3.31 24.61 0.02
CA GLN A 457 2.52 25.72 0.56
C GLN A 457 2.94 27.09 -0.01
N GLY A 458 3.99 27.11 -0.84
CA GLY A 458 4.55 28.31 -1.46
C GLY A 458 4.02 28.58 -2.86
#